data_AF-A0A7Y3DMC8-F1
#
_entry.id   AF-A0A7Y3DMC8-F1
#
_cell.length_a   1.000
_cell.length_b   1.000
_cell.length_c   1.000
_cell.angle_alpha   90.00
_cell.angle_beta   90.00
_cell.angle_gamma   90.00
#
_symmetry.space_group_name_H-M   'P 1'
#
loop_
_entity.id
_entity.type
_entity.pdbx_description
1 polymer ?
#
loop_
_entity_poly.entity_id
_entity_poly.type
_entity_poly.pdbx_seq_one_letter_code
_entity_poly.pdbx_strand_id
1 'polypeptide(L)'
;MQRLDCRNVADYLDILDRREDRRQECELLMTVSISRFFRDRRLWEILENRWLPDIISKYPAKIRVWSAGCACGEEAYSFKIIWEQLRNRIDSIPQLQMMATDRHPEYLEKARKGVYSVSSLREVAPEERAIYFKSAKGTKQMAIESDLKNNICWRIHHLLTAPPGSDYNVIFLRNNILTYYRPKIQKRSLNLILNCLSPGGFLIIGLHESLPFQTPAIISMPPFSFVFKKEG
;
A
#
# COMPACT_ATOMS: atom_id res chain seq x y z
N MET A 1 3.18 -28.30 -6.06
CA MET A 1 2.68 -29.65 -6.42
C MET A 1 3.54 -30.31 -7.49
N GLN A 2 3.46 -29.92 -8.78
CA GLN A 2 4.26 -30.55 -9.86
C GLN A 2 5.77 -30.48 -9.62
N ARG A 3 6.31 -29.33 -9.19
CA ARG A 3 7.75 -29.17 -8.85
C ARG A 3 8.24 -30.05 -7.69
N LEU A 4 7.33 -30.62 -6.90
CA LEU A 4 7.64 -31.49 -5.76
C LEU A 4 7.15 -32.93 -6.01
N ASP A 5 6.84 -33.27 -7.27
CA ASP A 5 6.39 -34.60 -7.70
C ASP A 5 5.21 -35.18 -6.89
N CYS A 6 4.36 -34.30 -6.32
CA CYS A 6 3.18 -34.70 -5.58
C CYS A 6 2.11 -35.22 -6.55
N ARG A 7 1.52 -36.38 -6.27
CA ARG A 7 0.53 -37.02 -7.16
C ARG A 7 -0.87 -36.43 -6.98
N ASN A 8 -1.14 -35.87 -5.81
CA ASN A 8 -2.42 -35.26 -5.47
C ASN A 8 -2.22 -34.13 -4.43
N VAL A 9 -3.32 -33.44 -4.08
CA VAL A 9 -3.31 -32.33 -3.13
C VAL A 9 -3.01 -32.79 -1.70
N ALA A 10 -3.47 -33.97 -1.29
CA ALA A 10 -3.22 -34.49 0.06
C ALA A 10 -1.72 -34.75 0.30
N ASP A 11 -1.02 -35.33 -0.68
CA ASP A 11 0.45 -35.49 -0.65
C ASP A 11 1.15 -34.14 -0.48
N TYR A 12 0.66 -33.12 -1.20
CA TYR A 12 1.23 -31.78 -1.11
C TYR A 12 0.98 -31.15 0.27
N LEU A 13 -0.22 -31.30 0.82
CA LEU A 13 -0.56 -30.79 2.16
C LEU A 13 0.29 -31.45 3.26
N ASP A 14 0.53 -32.75 3.20
CA ASP A 14 1.41 -33.44 4.16
C ASP A 14 2.85 -32.88 4.12
N ILE A 15 3.36 -32.54 2.93
CA ILE A 15 4.64 -31.84 2.81
C ILE A 15 4.58 -30.46 3.47
N LEU A 16 3.53 -29.66 3.21
CA LEU A 16 3.39 -28.32 3.80
C LEU A 16 3.26 -28.38 5.33
N ASP A 17 2.68 -29.44 5.89
CA ASP A 17 2.54 -29.67 7.33
C ASP A 17 3.87 -30.03 8.00
N ARG A 18 4.77 -30.71 7.27
CA ARG A 18 6.09 -31.13 7.79
C ARG A 18 7.21 -30.14 7.51
N ARG A 19 7.05 -29.28 6.50
CA ARG A 19 8.11 -28.39 6.00
C ARG A 19 7.66 -26.94 5.93
N GLU A 20 8.15 -26.17 6.90
CA GLU A 20 7.88 -24.74 7.01
C GLU A 20 8.36 -23.94 5.79
N ASP A 21 9.52 -24.30 5.22
CA ASP A 21 10.05 -23.63 4.03
C ASP A 21 9.15 -23.80 2.80
N ARG A 22 8.55 -24.99 2.63
CA ARG A 22 7.61 -25.27 1.54
C ARG A 22 6.26 -24.59 1.77
N ARG A 23 5.82 -24.50 3.03
CA ARG A 23 4.64 -23.70 3.39
C ARG A 23 4.85 -22.25 3.01
N GLN A 24 5.98 -21.65 3.38
CA GLN A 24 6.30 -20.26 3.06
C GLN A 24 6.36 -20.01 1.55
N GLU A 25 7.00 -20.91 0.79
CA GLU A 25 7.02 -20.85 -0.68
C GLU A 25 5.59 -20.90 -1.27
N CYS A 26 4.76 -21.83 -0.80
CA CYS A 26 3.36 -21.96 -1.22
C CYS A 26 2.57 -20.67 -0.94
N GLU A 27 2.70 -20.11 0.27
CA GLU A 27 2.01 -18.87 0.62
C GLU A 27 2.46 -17.68 -0.23
N LEU A 28 3.74 -17.58 -0.58
CA LEU A 28 4.23 -16.55 -1.49
C LEU A 28 3.61 -16.67 -2.89
N LEU A 29 3.50 -17.90 -3.41
CA LEU A 29 2.86 -18.17 -4.70
C LEU A 29 1.36 -17.84 -4.72
N MET A 30 0.70 -17.80 -3.56
CA MET A 30 -0.71 -17.40 -3.43
C MET A 30 -0.90 -15.88 -3.29
N THR A 31 0.18 -15.09 -3.24
CA THR A 31 0.06 -13.63 -3.17
C THR A 31 -0.39 -13.04 -4.50
N VAL A 32 -1.32 -12.08 -4.44
CA VAL A 32 -1.79 -11.35 -5.63
C VAL A 32 -0.98 -10.06 -5.76
N SER A 33 -0.25 -9.92 -6.87
CA SER A 33 0.61 -8.76 -7.12
C SER A 33 -0.04 -7.65 -7.94
N ILE A 34 -1.27 -7.89 -8.45
CA ILE A 34 -1.86 -7.02 -9.46
C ILE A 34 -2.22 -5.69 -8.81
N SER A 35 -1.41 -4.68 -9.11
CA SER A 35 -1.63 -3.29 -8.75
C SER A 35 -1.47 -2.41 -10.00
N ARG A 36 -1.87 -1.15 -9.88
CA ARG A 36 -1.76 -0.14 -10.93
C ARG A 36 -1.62 1.23 -10.27
N PHE A 37 -0.87 2.11 -10.91
CA PHE A 37 -0.79 3.50 -10.48
C PHE A 37 -2.18 4.08 -10.45
N PHE A 38 -2.47 4.84 -9.40
CA PHE A 38 -3.75 5.49 -9.20
C PHE A 38 -4.95 4.55 -9.32
N ARG A 39 -4.82 3.29 -8.84
CA ARG A 39 -5.98 2.40 -8.71
C ARG A 39 -7.09 3.16 -8.01
N ASP A 40 -8.26 3.17 -8.64
CA ASP A 40 -9.42 3.96 -8.23
C ASP A 40 -9.09 5.46 -8.22
N ARG A 41 -8.71 6.04 -9.37
CA ARG A 41 -8.21 7.42 -9.50
C ARG A 41 -9.03 8.46 -8.73
N ARG A 42 -10.36 8.33 -8.73
CA ARG A 42 -11.27 9.19 -7.96
C ARG A 42 -10.95 9.23 -6.46
N LEU A 43 -10.55 8.10 -5.85
CA LEU A 43 -10.12 8.04 -4.45
C LEU A 43 -8.91 8.96 -4.22
N TRP A 44 -7.93 8.91 -5.12
CA TRP A 44 -6.73 9.73 -5.05
C TRP A 44 -7.03 11.22 -5.23
N GLU A 45 -7.90 11.58 -6.16
CA GLU A 45 -8.35 12.97 -6.35
C GLU A 45 -9.07 13.51 -5.12
N ILE A 46 -9.89 12.69 -4.45
CA ILE A 46 -10.55 13.06 -3.20
C ILE A 46 -9.53 13.26 -2.08
N LEU A 47 -8.54 12.38 -1.95
CA LEU A 47 -7.47 12.54 -0.97
C LEU A 47 -6.68 13.82 -1.22
N GLU A 48 -6.24 14.06 -2.45
CA GLU A 48 -5.50 15.26 -2.87
C GLU A 48 -6.25 16.55 -2.54
N ASN A 49 -7.54 16.62 -2.90
CA ASN A 49 -8.27 17.89 -2.82
C ASN A 49 -8.91 18.15 -1.46
N ARG A 50 -9.22 17.11 -0.67
CA ARG A 50 -9.97 17.26 0.58
C ARG A 50 -9.17 16.93 1.83
N TRP A 51 -8.44 15.81 1.84
CA TRP A 51 -7.91 15.27 3.09
C TRP A 51 -6.43 15.59 3.30
N LEU A 52 -5.61 15.53 2.25
CA LEU A 52 -4.17 15.80 2.38
C LEU A 52 -3.86 17.25 2.79
N PRO A 53 -4.56 18.29 2.29
CA PRO A 53 -4.35 19.65 2.78
C PRO A 53 -4.62 19.79 4.29
N ASP A 54 -5.70 19.19 4.78
CA ASP A 54 -6.05 19.18 6.21
C ASP A 54 -5.02 18.42 7.06
N ILE A 55 -4.50 17.30 6.54
CA ILE A 55 -3.46 16.53 7.23
C ILE A 55 -2.15 17.33 7.27
N ILE A 56 -1.78 17.97 6.16
CA ILE A 56 -0.58 18.81 6.04
C ILE A 56 -0.63 19.98 7.04
N SER A 57 -1.75 20.69 7.13
CA SER A 57 -1.90 21.81 8.06
C SER A 57 -1.83 21.37 9.53
N LYS A 58 -2.33 20.17 9.84
CA LYS A 58 -2.28 19.61 11.19
C LYS A 58 -0.89 19.13 11.62
N TYR A 59 -0.06 18.67 10.68
CA TYR A 59 1.26 18.11 10.97
C TYR A 59 2.37 18.83 10.17
N PRO A 60 2.67 20.11 10.49
CA PRO A 60 3.52 20.97 9.66
C PRO A 60 5.00 20.56 9.63
N ALA A 61 5.47 19.80 10.61
CA ALA A 61 6.86 19.35 10.67
C ALA A 61 7.10 18.07 9.86
N LYS A 62 6.26 17.04 10.07
CA LYS A 62 6.50 15.70 9.55
C LYS A 62 5.21 14.88 9.44
N ILE A 63 5.06 14.19 8.32
CA ILE A 63 3.97 13.24 8.08
C ILE A 63 4.56 11.84 7.83
N ARG A 64 4.09 10.86 8.61
CA ARG A 64 4.44 9.45 8.49
C ARG A 64 3.32 8.70 7.80
N VAL A 65 3.67 8.01 6.72
CA VAL A 65 2.72 7.26 5.89
C VAL A 65 3.13 5.80 5.85
N TRP A 66 2.16 4.90 5.93
CA TRP A 66 2.38 3.47 5.71
C TRP A 66 1.50 2.96 4.56
N SER A 67 2.11 2.45 3.49
CA SER A 67 1.44 1.63 2.48
C SER A 67 1.59 0.16 2.85
N ALA A 68 0.51 -0.44 3.34
CA ALA A 68 0.48 -1.77 3.96
C ALA A 68 0.01 -2.83 2.94
N GLY A 69 0.95 -3.58 2.39
CA GLY A 69 0.72 -4.44 1.22
C GLY A 69 0.90 -3.68 -0.08
N CYS A 70 2.08 -3.07 -0.27
CA CYS A 70 2.34 -2.14 -1.35
C CYS A 70 2.54 -2.79 -2.72
N ALA A 71 2.51 -4.13 -2.82
CA ALA A 71 2.80 -4.88 -4.03
C ALA A 71 4.11 -4.40 -4.68
N CYS A 72 4.08 -4.07 -5.97
CA CYS A 72 5.26 -3.58 -6.70
C CYS A 72 5.47 -2.07 -6.56
N GLY A 73 4.87 -1.43 -5.55
CA GLY A 73 5.12 -0.03 -5.16
C GLY A 73 4.24 1.01 -5.84
N GLU A 74 3.32 0.61 -6.72
CA GLU A 74 2.47 1.55 -7.48
C GLU A 74 1.66 2.48 -6.57
N GLU A 75 1.12 1.97 -5.44
CA GLU A 75 0.39 2.80 -4.46
C GLU A 75 1.31 3.83 -3.79
N ALA A 76 2.49 3.39 -3.35
CA ALA A 76 3.45 4.26 -2.69
C ALA A 76 3.90 5.39 -3.61
N TYR A 77 4.14 5.06 -4.88
CA TYR A 77 4.54 6.04 -5.88
C TYR A 77 3.40 6.95 -6.33
N SER A 78 2.16 6.47 -6.44
CA SER A 78 1.00 7.34 -6.67
C SER A 78 0.83 8.38 -5.57
N PHE A 79 1.01 7.98 -4.32
CA PHE A 79 1.01 8.93 -3.22
C PHE A 79 2.17 9.93 -3.34
N LYS A 80 3.38 9.48 -3.68
CA LYS A 80 4.52 10.37 -3.89
C LYS A 80 4.30 11.39 -5.00
N ILE A 81 3.67 10.99 -6.10
CA ILE A 81 3.32 11.91 -7.20
C ILE A 81 2.40 13.02 -6.69
N ILE A 82 1.31 12.66 -5.99
CA ILE A 82 0.39 13.64 -5.39
C ILE A 82 1.12 14.53 -4.39
N TRP A 83 2.01 13.95 -3.60
CA TRP A 83 2.79 14.68 -2.62
C TRP A 83 3.68 15.76 -3.28
N GLU A 84 4.34 15.45 -4.39
CA GLU A 84 5.12 16.45 -5.15
C GLU A 84 4.22 17.48 -5.84
N GLN A 85 3.02 17.09 -6.32
CA GLN A 85 2.04 18.05 -6.85
C GLN A 85 1.58 19.04 -5.77
N LEU A 86 1.34 18.56 -4.55
CA LEU A 86 0.98 19.40 -3.41
C LEU A 86 2.14 20.29 -2.96
N ARG A 87 3.39 19.81 -3.02
CA ARG A 87 4.59 20.62 -2.73
C ARG A 87 4.66 21.86 -3.63
N ASN A 88 4.21 21.75 -4.88
CA ASN A 88 4.20 22.88 -5.81
C ASN A 88 3.05 23.88 -5.57
N ARG A 89 2.07 23.52 -4.74
CA ARG A 89 0.87 24.34 -4.46
C ARG A 89 0.82 24.87 -3.03
N ILE A 90 1.58 24.29 -2.11
CA ILE A 90 1.58 24.60 -0.68
C ILE A 90 2.99 25.01 -0.26
N ASP A 91 3.14 26.25 0.21
CA ASP A 91 4.44 26.87 0.50
C ASP A 91 5.31 26.10 1.52
N SER A 92 4.68 25.47 2.51
CA SER A 92 5.37 24.74 3.58
C SER A 92 4.88 23.30 3.71
N ILE A 93 5.33 22.43 2.81
CA ILE A 93 5.04 20.99 2.92
C ILE A 93 5.92 20.31 3.99
N PRO A 94 5.35 19.50 4.90
CA PRO A 94 6.11 18.76 5.91
C PRO A 94 7.05 17.73 5.29
N GLN A 95 8.03 17.30 6.08
CA GLN A 95 8.84 16.15 5.71
C GLN A 95 7.97 14.90 5.59
N LEU A 96 8.04 14.21 4.45
CA LEU A 96 7.38 12.93 4.25
C LEU A 96 8.31 11.78 4.65
N GLN A 97 7.83 10.91 5.53
CA GLN A 97 8.45 9.61 5.81
C GLN A 97 7.49 8.49 5.41
N MET A 98 7.84 7.74 4.37
CA MET A 98 7.01 6.67 3.87
C MET A 98 7.58 5.31 4.23
N MET A 99 6.77 4.48 4.86
CA MET A 99 6.99 3.04 5.01
C MET A 99 6.14 2.33 3.96
N ALA A 100 6.72 1.44 3.18
CA ALA A 100 5.99 0.63 2.21
C ALA A 100 6.38 -0.83 2.42
N THR A 101 5.40 -1.67 2.71
CA THR A 101 5.67 -3.06 3.08
C THR A 101 4.87 -4.06 2.29
N ASP A 102 5.49 -5.20 2.02
CA ASP A 102 4.84 -6.34 1.41
C ASP A 102 5.46 -7.63 1.97
N ARG A 103 4.72 -8.74 1.94
CA ARG A 103 5.28 -10.03 2.36
C ARG A 103 6.16 -10.64 1.27
N HIS A 104 5.99 -10.25 0.01
CA HIS A 104 6.70 -10.84 -1.11
C HIS A 104 7.98 -10.05 -1.43
N PRO A 105 9.18 -10.61 -1.20
CA PRO A 105 10.44 -9.90 -1.40
C PRO A 105 10.64 -9.42 -2.86
N GLU A 106 10.26 -10.23 -3.85
CA GLU A 106 10.42 -9.83 -5.25
C GLU A 106 9.55 -8.63 -5.65
N TYR A 107 8.41 -8.40 -5.01
CA TYR A 107 7.58 -7.24 -5.30
C TYR A 107 8.27 -5.96 -4.80
N LEU A 108 8.89 -6.03 -3.62
CA LEU A 108 9.70 -4.93 -3.10
C LEU A 108 10.94 -4.66 -3.97
N GLU A 109 11.57 -5.69 -4.52
CA GLU A 109 12.66 -5.51 -5.49
C GLU A 109 12.20 -4.81 -6.77
N LYS A 110 11.02 -5.17 -7.29
CA LYS A 110 10.41 -4.47 -8.43
C LYS A 110 10.07 -3.02 -8.08
N ALA A 111 9.56 -2.76 -6.87
CA ALA A 111 9.27 -1.43 -6.37
C ALA A 111 10.53 -0.55 -6.28
N ARG A 112 11.63 -1.08 -5.74
CA ARG A 112 12.93 -0.38 -5.69
C ARG A 112 13.46 -0.07 -7.09
N LYS A 113 13.36 -1.02 -8.02
CA LYS A 113 13.72 -0.80 -9.43
C LYS A 113 12.85 0.29 -10.07
N GLY A 114 11.56 0.33 -9.73
CA GLY A 114 10.63 1.38 -10.18
C GLY A 114 10.45 1.40 -11.69
N VAL A 115 10.44 0.22 -12.33
CA VAL A 115 10.23 0.06 -13.77
C VAL A 115 8.95 -0.74 -13.99
N TYR A 116 8.04 -0.20 -14.81
CA TYR A 116 6.66 -0.65 -14.92
C TYR A 116 6.23 -0.80 -16.38
N SER A 117 5.39 -1.79 -16.64
CA SER A 117 4.70 -1.91 -17.93
C SER A 117 3.73 -0.76 -18.14
N VAL A 118 3.57 -0.28 -19.38
CA VAL A 118 2.62 0.78 -19.74
C VAL A 118 1.19 0.49 -19.24
N SER A 119 0.77 -0.77 -19.21
CA SER A 119 -0.54 -1.18 -18.67
C SER A 119 -0.75 -0.83 -17.20
N SER A 120 0.31 -0.78 -16.39
CA SER A 120 0.25 -0.38 -14.98
C SER A 120 0.06 1.13 -14.80
N LEU A 121 0.28 1.93 -15.86
CA LEU A 121 0.15 3.39 -15.87
C LEU A 121 -1.13 3.86 -16.56
N ARG A 122 -2.10 2.97 -16.83
CA ARG A 122 -3.28 3.32 -17.63
C ARG A 122 -4.17 4.39 -16.98
N GLU A 123 -4.13 4.55 -15.65
CA GLU A 123 -4.79 5.63 -14.90
C GLU A 123 -3.90 6.86 -14.65
N VAL A 124 -2.64 6.84 -15.09
CA VAL A 124 -1.74 8.00 -15.01
C VAL A 124 -2.04 8.91 -16.21
N ALA A 125 -2.42 10.15 -15.93
CA ALA A 125 -2.72 11.13 -16.98
C ALA A 125 -1.48 11.32 -17.88
N PRO A 126 -1.65 11.59 -19.20
CA PRO A 126 -0.53 11.76 -20.12
C PRO A 126 0.50 12.80 -19.64
N GLU A 127 0.02 13.90 -19.06
CA GLU A 127 0.83 15.01 -18.56
C GLU A 127 1.66 14.58 -17.34
N GLU A 128 1.03 13.90 -16.38
CA GLU A 128 1.72 13.32 -15.22
C GLU A 128 2.75 12.28 -15.65
N ARG A 129 2.41 11.47 -16.66
CA ARG A 129 3.30 10.43 -17.18
C ARG A 129 4.55 11.03 -17.80
N ALA A 130 4.40 12.13 -18.54
CA ALA A 130 5.52 12.85 -19.15
C ALA A 130 6.44 13.49 -18.12
N ILE A 131 5.91 13.88 -16.95
CA ILE A 131 6.68 14.52 -15.87
C ILE A 131 7.38 13.48 -14.99
N TYR A 132 6.66 12.41 -14.60
CA TYR A 132 7.09 11.50 -13.53
C TYR A 132 7.66 10.17 -14.02
N PHE A 133 7.69 9.95 -15.33
CA PHE A 133 8.23 8.73 -15.91
C PHE A 133 9.08 8.98 -17.14
N LYS A 134 10.12 8.16 -17.29
CA LYS A 134 10.99 8.10 -18.47
C LYS A 134 10.89 6.74 -19.13
N SER A 135 11.15 6.69 -20.44
CA SER A 135 11.32 5.41 -21.12
C SER A 135 12.49 4.64 -20.53
N ALA A 136 12.27 3.38 -20.13
CA ALA A 136 13.34 2.51 -19.68
C ALA A 136 14.13 2.00 -20.88
N LYS A 137 15.40 2.43 -21.00
CA LYS A 137 16.29 2.19 -22.15
C LYS A 137 16.20 0.73 -22.65
N GLY A 138 15.96 0.58 -23.95
CA GLY A 138 15.92 -0.73 -24.62
C GLY A 138 14.67 -1.57 -24.32
N THR A 139 13.64 -1.00 -23.70
CA THR A 139 12.40 -1.73 -23.36
C THR A 139 11.15 -0.92 -23.72
N LYS A 140 9.99 -1.58 -23.71
CA LYS A 140 8.67 -0.93 -23.77
C LYS A 140 8.14 -0.50 -22.39
N GLN A 141 8.99 -0.51 -21.36
CA GLN A 141 8.60 -0.19 -19.98
C GLN A 141 8.94 1.28 -19.65
N MET A 142 8.28 1.78 -18.61
CA MET A 142 8.45 3.13 -18.09
C MET A 142 9.14 3.06 -16.73
N ALA A 143 10.19 3.83 -16.52
CA ALA A 143 10.85 4.00 -15.23
C ALA A 143 10.32 5.25 -14.54
N ILE A 144 9.97 5.14 -13.26
CA ILE A 144 9.62 6.30 -12.44
C ILE A 144 10.86 7.15 -12.15
N GLU A 145 10.68 8.47 -12.09
CA GLU A 145 11.75 9.41 -11.74
C GLU A 145 12.44 9.06 -10.42
N SER A 146 13.77 9.23 -10.39
CA SER A 146 14.60 8.85 -9.25
C SER A 146 14.22 9.57 -7.95
N ASP A 147 13.81 10.83 -8.05
CA ASP A 147 13.50 11.66 -6.89
C ASP A 147 12.25 11.17 -6.15
N LEU A 148 11.33 10.51 -6.86
CA LEU A 148 10.14 9.90 -6.27
C LEU A 148 10.47 8.65 -5.45
N LYS A 149 11.66 8.06 -5.63
CA LYS A 149 12.14 6.90 -4.85
C LYS A 149 12.69 7.29 -3.49
N ASN A 150 13.05 8.56 -3.31
CA ASN A 150 13.62 9.06 -2.07
C ASN A 150 12.57 9.06 -0.95
N ASN A 151 13.05 8.84 0.29
CA ASN A 151 12.25 8.81 1.52
C ASN A 151 11.17 7.72 1.58
N ILE A 152 11.32 6.64 0.81
CA ILE A 152 10.54 5.41 0.97
C ILE A 152 11.41 4.32 1.61
N CYS A 153 10.98 3.82 2.77
CA CYS A 153 11.54 2.64 3.41
C CYS A 153 10.74 1.40 2.97
N TRP A 154 11.38 0.53 2.18
CA TRP A 154 10.80 -0.73 1.72
C TRP A 154 11.16 -1.87 2.68
N ARG A 155 10.17 -2.53 3.29
CA ARG A 155 10.42 -3.64 4.24
C ARG A 155 9.55 -4.86 3.97
N ILE A 156 10.13 -6.04 4.12
CA ILE A 156 9.36 -7.29 4.15
C ILE A 156 8.55 -7.30 5.44
N HIS A 157 7.23 -7.48 5.34
CA HIS A 157 6.33 -7.50 6.49
C HIS A 157 5.08 -8.31 6.22
N HIS A 158 4.61 -9.03 7.24
CA HIS A 158 3.31 -9.70 7.21
C HIS A 158 2.33 -8.94 8.10
N LEU A 159 1.15 -8.58 7.59
CA LEU A 159 0.11 -7.80 8.29
C LEU A 159 -0.49 -8.46 9.56
N LEU A 160 -0.03 -9.66 9.94
CA LEU A 160 -0.45 -10.39 11.14
C LEU A 160 0.65 -10.44 12.21
N THR A 161 1.79 -9.82 11.91
CA THR A 161 2.94 -9.66 12.80
C THR A 161 3.01 -8.21 13.29
N ALA A 162 3.90 -7.93 14.24
CA ALA A 162 4.08 -6.58 14.78
C ALA A 162 4.29 -5.55 13.64
N PRO A 163 3.57 -4.41 13.64
CA PRO A 163 3.73 -3.38 12.60
C PRO A 163 5.18 -2.89 12.47
N PRO A 164 5.59 -2.41 11.28
CA PRO A 164 6.96 -1.96 11.02
C PRO A 164 7.33 -0.63 11.70
N GLY A 165 6.39 -0.04 12.45
CA GLY A 165 6.54 1.19 13.23
C GLY A 165 5.23 1.58 13.93
N SER A 166 5.26 2.72 14.62
CA SER A 166 4.11 3.36 15.29
C SER A 166 3.83 4.75 14.73
N ASP A 167 2.83 5.45 15.27
CA ASP A 167 2.55 6.88 15.06
C ASP A 167 2.45 7.30 13.58
N TYR A 168 1.79 6.47 12.78
CA TYR A 168 1.48 6.83 11.39
C TYR A 168 0.35 7.85 11.35
N ASN A 169 0.52 8.92 10.59
CA ASN A 169 -0.55 9.89 10.34
C ASN A 169 -1.52 9.39 9.28
N VAL A 170 -1.02 8.58 8.33
CA VAL A 170 -1.80 8.01 7.22
C VAL A 170 -1.40 6.55 7.03
N ILE A 171 -2.37 5.65 6.98
CA ILE A 171 -2.17 4.25 6.61
C ILE A 171 -3.07 3.91 5.43
N PHE A 172 -2.47 3.40 4.36
CA PHE A 172 -3.18 2.75 3.27
C PHE A 172 -3.24 1.24 3.52
N LEU A 173 -4.45 0.71 3.60
CA LEU A 173 -4.74 -0.72 3.72
C LEU A 173 -5.73 -1.12 2.63
N ARG A 174 -5.27 -1.06 1.38
CA ARG A 174 -6.14 -1.14 0.20
C ARG A 174 -5.95 -2.47 -0.54
N ASN A 175 -7.06 -3.06 -0.95
CA ASN A 175 -7.14 -4.22 -1.84
C ASN A 175 -6.25 -5.41 -1.40
N ASN A 176 -6.20 -5.65 -0.09
CA ASN A 176 -5.35 -6.68 0.50
C ASN A 176 -6.15 -7.49 1.54
N ILE A 177 -5.85 -7.30 2.82
CA ILE A 177 -6.34 -8.18 3.88
C ILE A 177 -7.86 -8.11 4.02
N LEU A 178 -8.45 -6.95 3.74
CA LEU A 178 -9.90 -6.73 3.80
C LEU A 178 -10.67 -7.36 2.64
N THR A 179 -9.99 -7.80 1.57
CA THR A 179 -10.63 -8.42 0.40
C THR A 179 -10.69 -9.95 0.49
N TYR A 180 -9.56 -10.61 0.80
CA TYR A 180 -9.42 -12.06 0.58
C TYR A 180 -9.40 -12.92 1.85
N TYR A 181 -9.27 -12.30 3.03
CA TYR A 181 -9.09 -13.04 4.28
C TYR A 181 -10.41 -13.23 5.04
N ARG A 182 -10.46 -14.29 5.85
CA ARG A 182 -11.60 -14.55 6.74
C ARG A 182 -11.72 -13.45 7.82
N PRO A 183 -12.94 -13.14 8.31
CA PRO A 183 -13.18 -12.05 9.27
C PRO A 183 -12.29 -12.08 10.52
N LYS A 184 -12.00 -13.26 11.08
CA LYS A 184 -11.11 -13.41 12.24
C LYS A 184 -9.69 -12.88 11.98
N ILE A 185 -9.17 -13.11 10.78
CA ILE A 185 -7.83 -12.67 10.38
C ILE A 185 -7.84 -11.17 10.08
N GLN A 186 -8.87 -10.68 9.41
CA GLN A 186 -9.07 -9.26 9.16
C GLN A 186 -9.09 -8.47 10.48
N LYS A 187 -9.86 -8.95 11.48
CA LYS A 187 -9.93 -8.33 12.81
C LYS A 187 -8.59 -8.25 13.52
N ARG A 188 -7.84 -9.36 13.52
CA ARG A 188 -6.51 -9.37 14.13
C ARG A 188 -5.59 -8.36 13.46
N SER A 189 -5.54 -8.33 12.13
CA SER A 189 -4.69 -7.40 11.39
C SER A 189 -5.09 -5.95 11.60
N LEU A 190 -6.38 -5.66 11.47
CA LEU A 190 -6.92 -4.31 11.63
C LEU A 190 -6.61 -3.75 13.02
N ASN A 191 -6.74 -4.55 14.08
CA ASN A 191 -6.36 -4.12 15.43
C ASN A 191 -4.88 -3.73 15.54
N LEU A 192 -3.97 -4.51 14.96
CA LEU A 192 -2.53 -4.18 14.95
C LEU A 192 -2.27 -2.87 14.21
N ILE A 193 -2.95 -2.67 13.06
CA ILE A 193 -2.83 -1.47 12.23
C ILE A 193 -3.38 -0.23 12.94
N LEU A 194 -4.52 -0.35 13.60
CA LEU A 194 -5.12 0.77 14.33
C LEU A 194 -4.30 1.16 15.56
N ASN A 195 -3.60 0.23 16.18
CA ASN A 195 -2.70 0.52 17.30
C ASN A 195 -1.50 1.37 16.88
N CYS A 196 -1.01 1.24 15.63
CA CYS A 196 0.08 2.08 15.12
C CYS A 196 -0.39 3.38 14.43
N LEU A 197 -1.70 3.58 14.27
CA LEU A 197 -2.27 4.83 13.74
C LEU A 197 -2.29 5.89 14.85
N SER A 198 -1.76 7.09 14.57
CA SER A 198 -1.76 8.20 15.51
C SER A 198 -3.18 8.65 15.87
N PRO A 199 -3.43 9.20 17.07
CA PRO A 199 -4.68 9.90 17.37
C PRO A 199 -4.98 10.99 16.33
N GLY A 200 -6.19 10.97 15.76
CA GLY A 200 -6.55 11.83 14.63
C GLY A 200 -5.83 11.54 13.31
N GLY A 201 -5.17 10.38 13.19
CA GLY A 201 -4.62 9.85 11.94
C GLY A 201 -5.70 9.20 11.07
N PHE A 202 -5.35 8.95 9.80
CA PHE A 202 -6.29 8.49 8.78
C PHE A 202 -5.96 7.07 8.31
N LEU A 203 -6.98 6.22 8.28
CA LEU A 203 -6.94 4.93 7.60
C LEU A 203 -7.69 5.04 6.28
N ILE A 204 -7.05 4.64 5.19
CA ILE A 204 -7.62 4.61 3.85
C ILE A 204 -7.69 3.17 3.38
N ILE A 205 -8.88 2.72 3.02
CA ILE A 205 -9.13 1.39 2.44
C ILE A 205 -9.52 1.50 0.97
N GLY A 206 -9.64 0.38 0.27
CA GLY A 206 -10.09 0.34 -1.12
C GLY A 206 -11.54 0.79 -1.27
N LEU A 207 -11.89 1.32 -2.45
CA LEU A 207 -13.22 1.89 -2.72
C LEU A 207 -14.37 0.90 -2.51
N HIS A 208 -14.12 -0.39 -2.75
CA HIS A 208 -15.10 -1.48 -2.61
C HIS A 208 -14.87 -2.35 -1.37
N GLU A 209 -13.97 -1.93 -0.48
CA GLU A 209 -13.72 -2.63 0.79
C GLU A 209 -14.61 -2.05 1.89
N SER A 210 -14.87 -2.86 2.91
CA SER A 210 -15.59 -2.44 4.11
C SER A 210 -14.88 -2.99 5.34
N LEU A 211 -15.07 -2.32 6.47
CA LEU A 211 -14.55 -2.82 7.74
C LEU A 211 -15.40 -4.01 8.18
N PRO A 212 -14.79 -5.12 8.61
CA PRO A 212 -15.53 -6.36 8.86
C PRO A 212 -16.30 -6.35 10.20
N PHE A 213 -16.14 -5.30 11.00
CA PHE A 213 -16.84 -5.12 12.28
C PHE A 213 -16.81 -3.64 12.69
N GLN A 214 -17.72 -3.27 13.61
CA GLN A 214 -17.70 -1.95 14.23
C GLN A 214 -16.40 -1.75 14.99
N THR A 215 -15.74 -0.63 14.70
CA THR A 215 -14.42 -0.33 15.24
C THR A 215 -14.49 1.02 15.95
N PRO A 216 -14.80 1.05 17.26
CA PRO A 216 -15.06 2.30 17.98
C PRO A 216 -13.91 3.30 17.94
N ALA A 217 -12.68 2.83 17.82
CA ALA A 217 -11.50 3.69 17.78
C ALA A 217 -11.39 4.59 16.51
N ILE A 218 -12.22 4.35 15.49
CA ILE A 218 -12.23 5.11 14.25
C ILE A 218 -13.64 5.52 13.84
N ILE A 219 -13.75 6.71 13.27
CA ILE A 219 -14.99 7.23 12.68
C ILE A 219 -14.88 7.25 11.15
N SER A 220 -15.98 6.91 10.48
CA SER A 220 -16.10 7.07 9.03
C SER A 220 -16.20 8.55 8.66
N MET A 221 -15.63 8.94 7.52
CA MET A 221 -15.59 10.34 7.08
C MET A 221 -16.54 10.58 5.88
N PRO A 222 -17.84 10.82 6.11
CA PRO A 222 -18.81 10.98 5.04
C PRO A 222 -18.52 12.17 4.11
N PRO A 223 -18.90 12.08 2.82
CA PRO A 223 -19.66 10.99 2.21
C PRO A 223 -18.78 9.80 1.74
N PHE A 224 -17.51 9.72 2.15
CA PHE A 224 -16.56 8.75 1.63
C PHE A 224 -16.39 7.55 2.57
N SER A 225 -16.92 6.39 2.15
CA SER A 225 -16.87 5.14 2.92
C SER A 225 -15.48 4.51 3.06
N PHE A 226 -14.48 5.03 2.35
CA PHE A 226 -13.12 4.48 2.29
C PHE A 226 -12.11 5.26 3.14
N VAL A 227 -12.52 6.34 3.80
CA VAL A 227 -11.68 7.15 4.68
C VAL A 227 -12.21 7.09 6.10
N PHE A 228 -11.33 6.71 7.03
CA PHE A 228 -11.61 6.66 8.45
C PHE A 228 -10.60 7.49 9.21
N LYS A 229 -11.03 8.13 10.30
CA LYS A 229 -10.17 8.91 11.18
C LYS A 229 -10.15 8.27 12.57
N LYS A 230 -8.96 8.08 13.14
CA LYS A 230 -8.82 7.62 14.53
C LYS A 230 -9.25 8.73 15.48
N GLU A 231 -10.05 8.37 16.48
CA GLU A 231 -10.42 9.32 17.52
C GLU A 231 -9.17 9.76 18.30
N GLY A 232 -9.26 10.98 18.85
CA GLY A 232 -8.19 11.65 19.59
C GLY A 232 -8.04 11.10 21.00
#